data_AF-A0A1I8N2W5-F1
#
_entry.id   AF-A0A1I8N2W5-F1
#
_cell.length_a   1.000
_cell.length_b   1.000
_cell.length_c   1.000
_cell.angle_alpha   90.00
_cell.angle_beta   90.00
_cell.angle_gamma   90.00
#
_symmetry.space_group_name_H-M   'P 1'
#
loop_
_entity.id
_entity.type
_entity.pdbx_description
1 polymer ?
#
loop_
_entity_poly.entity_id
_entity_poly.type
_entity_poly.pdbx_seq_one_letter_code
_entity_poly.pdbx_strand_id
1 'polypeptide(L)'
;MGSYINLVFLLATFSAVHSYIEYDAWINVELHHALDSDDPDIFKYRANITIPSLNSGLSNVVQEDLSNEDVEKIKSLAVKNGFYRMKAIVEYPNGVKRTFSTANKACSILSAQLNDELWIAIDGSGFVNAITLSTSGVDINECSLFDFSLSTRQYNTEVLIKHTELAPVADTASFIQKIEREREARERGEVKDNRGFFAKYWIYIVPVVILLFVSGAANPDQQK
;
A
#
# COMPACT_ATOMS: atom_id res chain seq x y z
N MET A 1 7.89 40.18 -26.48
CA MET A 1 8.43 38.85 -26.08
C MET A 1 7.93 38.38 -24.71
N GLY A 2 7.84 39.23 -23.67
CA GLY A 2 7.39 38.81 -22.33
C GLY A 2 5.92 38.32 -22.21
N SER A 3 5.01 38.78 -23.06
CA SER A 3 3.59 38.39 -23.00
C SER A 3 3.33 36.93 -23.43
N TYR A 4 4.09 36.42 -24.41
CA TYR A 4 3.98 35.01 -24.84
C TYR A 4 4.56 34.04 -23.81
N ILE A 5 5.61 34.44 -23.09
CA ILE A 5 6.20 33.62 -22.02
C ILE A 5 5.22 33.45 -20.86
N ASN A 6 4.54 34.53 -20.45
CA ASN A 6 3.50 34.46 -19.42
C ASN A 6 2.30 33.61 -19.86
N LEU A 7 1.89 33.68 -21.13
CA LEU A 7 0.80 32.86 -21.67
C LEU A 7 1.16 31.36 -21.66
N VAL A 8 2.38 31.01 -22.07
CA VAL A 8 2.89 29.63 -22.06
C VAL A 8 3.00 29.09 -20.64
N PHE A 9 3.48 29.89 -19.69
CA PHE A 9 3.54 29.51 -18.28
C PHE A 9 2.14 29.26 -17.70
N LEU A 10 1.18 30.10 -18.05
CA LEU A 10 -0.20 29.99 -17.56
C LEU A 10 -0.92 28.75 -18.14
N LEU A 11 -0.71 28.45 -19.44
CA LEU A 11 -1.16 27.21 -20.07
C LEU A 11 -0.51 25.96 -19.46
N ALA A 12 0.79 26.00 -19.15
CA ALA A 12 1.50 24.89 -18.51
C ALA A 12 0.99 24.63 -17.08
N THR A 13 0.72 25.69 -16.30
CA THR A 13 0.09 25.56 -14.98
C THR A 13 -1.34 25.01 -15.06
N PHE A 14 -2.10 25.37 -16.10
CA PHE A 14 -3.47 24.88 -16.28
C PHE A 14 -3.51 23.39 -16.64
N SER A 15 -2.55 22.91 -17.45
CA SER A 15 -2.41 21.47 -17.73
C SER A 15 -2.02 20.64 -16.51
N ALA A 16 -1.22 21.20 -15.59
CA ALA A 16 -0.82 20.50 -14.37
C ALA A 16 -1.97 20.37 -13.34
N VAL A 17 -2.96 21.27 -13.39
CA VAL A 17 -4.12 21.27 -12.48
C VAL A 17 -5.22 20.28 -12.94
N HIS A 18 -5.24 19.87 -14.21
CA HIS A 18 -6.23 18.90 -14.73
C HIS A 18 -5.99 17.45 -14.28
N SER A 19 -4.89 17.17 -13.58
CA SER A 19 -4.47 15.81 -13.25
C SER A 19 -5.26 15.14 -12.13
N TYR A 20 -6.21 15.83 -11.49
CA TYR A 20 -6.86 15.34 -10.26
C TYR A 20 -8.38 15.55 -10.25
N ILE A 21 -9.03 15.44 -11.41
CA ILE A 21 -10.49 15.22 -11.40
C ILE A 21 -10.72 13.77 -10.97
N GLU A 22 -11.12 13.59 -9.71
CA GLU A 22 -11.65 12.31 -9.25
C GLU A 22 -12.93 12.03 -10.04
N TYR A 23 -12.91 10.93 -10.80
CA TYR A 23 -14.03 10.58 -11.68
C TYR A 23 -15.14 9.94 -10.85
N ASP A 24 -16.12 10.75 -10.46
CA ASP A 24 -17.30 10.27 -9.76
C ASP A 24 -18.39 9.86 -10.76
N ALA A 25 -18.47 8.56 -11.04
CA ALA A 25 -19.46 7.98 -11.93
C ALA A 25 -20.22 6.85 -11.24
N TRP A 26 -21.38 6.49 -11.79
CA TRP A 26 -22.07 5.28 -11.40
C TRP A 26 -21.54 4.09 -12.21
N ILE A 27 -21.52 2.91 -11.59
CA ILE A 27 -21.27 1.65 -12.30
C ILE A 27 -22.29 0.60 -11.86
N ASN A 28 -22.61 -0.30 -12.78
CA ASN A 28 -23.42 -1.47 -12.48
C ASN A 28 -22.57 -2.73 -12.66
N VAL A 29 -22.59 -3.64 -11.69
CA VAL A 29 -21.80 -4.87 -11.70
C VAL A 29 -22.73 -6.07 -11.61
N GLU A 30 -22.85 -6.79 -12.72
CA GLU A 30 -23.59 -8.05 -12.79
C GLU A 30 -22.66 -9.20 -12.43
N LEU A 31 -23.05 -10.00 -11.44
CA LEU A 31 -22.30 -11.16 -10.97
C LEU A 31 -22.93 -12.44 -11.48
N HIS A 32 -22.08 -13.32 -12.01
CA HIS A 32 -22.42 -14.69 -12.35
C HIS A 32 -21.45 -15.65 -11.67
N HIS A 33 -21.91 -16.85 -11.36
CA HIS A 33 -21.09 -17.88 -10.73
C HIS A 33 -21.15 -19.21 -11.49
N ALA A 34 -20.12 -20.02 -11.34
CA ALA A 34 -20.09 -21.39 -11.84
C ALA A 34 -19.88 -22.35 -10.66
N LEU A 35 -20.83 -23.29 -10.53
CA LEU A 35 -20.89 -24.28 -9.44
C LEU A 35 -20.62 -25.70 -9.93
N ASP A 36 -20.65 -25.91 -11.24
CA ASP A 36 -20.51 -27.24 -11.82
C ASP A 36 -19.03 -27.67 -11.81
N SER A 37 -18.80 -28.90 -11.35
CA SER A 37 -17.47 -29.50 -11.31
C SER A 37 -17.05 -30.04 -12.67
N ASP A 38 -18.02 -30.46 -13.49
CA ASP A 38 -17.74 -31.14 -14.76
C ASP A 38 -17.70 -30.13 -15.91
N ASP A 39 -18.46 -29.02 -15.81
CA ASP A 39 -18.41 -27.89 -16.74
C ASP A 39 -18.19 -26.55 -16.00
N PRO A 40 -16.93 -26.18 -15.72
CA PRO A 40 -16.59 -25.01 -14.91
C PRO A 40 -16.82 -23.67 -15.62
N ASP A 41 -17.22 -23.67 -16.89
CA ASP A 41 -17.39 -22.46 -17.70
C ASP A 41 -18.88 -22.09 -17.93
N ILE A 42 -19.81 -22.87 -17.36
CA ILE A 42 -21.23 -22.51 -17.30
C ILE A 42 -21.48 -21.55 -16.14
N PHE A 43 -21.72 -20.29 -16.48
CA PHE A 43 -22.02 -19.23 -15.52
C PHE A 43 -23.53 -19.00 -15.42
N LYS A 44 -24.07 -19.05 -14.21
CA LYS A 44 -25.45 -18.65 -13.87
C LYS A 44 -25.44 -17.28 -13.19
N TYR A 45 -26.51 -16.52 -13.39
CA TYR A 45 -26.70 -15.24 -12.70
C TYR A 45 -26.74 -15.44 -11.18
N ARG A 46 -26.15 -14.51 -10.44
CA ARG A 46 -26.04 -14.53 -8.97
C ARG A 46 -26.60 -13.26 -8.34
N ALA A 47 -26.17 -12.11 -8.82
CA ALA A 47 -26.49 -10.83 -8.20
C ALA A 47 -26.27 -9.66 -9.15
N ASN A 48 -26.92 -8.53 -8.85
CA ASN A 48 -26.68 -7.25 -9.49
C ASN A 48 -26.34 -6.20 -8.43
N ILE A 49 -25.23 -5.50 -8.65
CA ILE A 49 -24.68 -4.53 -7.70
C ILE A 49 -24.65 -3.16 -8.38
N THR A 50 -25.38 -2.21 -7.82
CA THR A 50 -25.40 -0.83 -8.29
C THR A 50 -24.57 0.04 -7.36
N ILE A 51 -23.58 0.73 -7.93
CA ILE A 51 -22.73 1.69 -7.21
C ILE A 51 -23.06 3.06 -7.79
N PRO A 52 -23.82 3.91 -7.08
CA PRO A 52 -24.26 5.20 -7.59
C PRO A 52 -23.12 6.22 -7.67
N SER A 53 -22.10 6.08 -6.83
CA SER A 53 -20.93 6.96 -6.78
C SER A 53 -19.73 6.16 -6.28
N LEU A 54 -18.65 6.16 -7.05
CA LEU A 54 -17.40 5.45 -6.71
C LEU A 54 -16.77 6.00 -5.42
N ASN A 55 -16.96 7.28 -5.14
CA ASN A 55 -16.39 7.95 -3.98
C ASN A 55 -17.19 7.74 -2.70
N SER A 56 -18.49 7.47 -2.81
CA SER A 56 -19.38 7.36 -1.65
C SER A 56 -19.13 6.10 -0.80
N GLY A 57 -18.50 5.07 -1.38
CA GLY A 57 -18.38 3.76 -0.74
C GLY A 57 -19.73 3.04 -0.55
N LEU A 58 -20.83 3.60 -1.06
CA LEU A 58 -22.16 3.01 -0.95
C LEU A 58 -22.43 2.11 -2.15
N SER A 59 -23.04 0.96 -1.89
CA SER A 59 -23.48 0.02 -2.91
C SER A 59 -24.85 -0.54 -2.55
N ASN A 60 -25.70 -0.75 -3.55
CA ASN A 60 -26.93 -1.51 -3.38
C ASN A 60 -26.76 -2.86 -4.08
N VAL A 61 -26.96 -3.94 -3.31
CA VAL A 61 -26.73 -5.32 -3.73
C VAL A 61 -28.07 -6.04 -3.78
N VAL A 62 -28.42 -6.57 -4.94
CA VAL A 62 -29.61 -7.41 -5.15
C VAL A 62 -29.14 -8.80 -5.53
N GLN A 63 -29.39 -9.80 -4.67
CA GLN A 63 -28.90 -11.17 -4.83
C GLN A 63 -30.05 -12.16 -4.97
N GLU A 64 -29.81 -13.24 -5.69
CA GLU A 64 -30.69 -14.40 -5.72
C GLU A 64 -30.23 -15.47 -4.71
N ASP A 65 -31.21 -16.14 -4.12
CA ASP A 65 -30.98 -17.25 -3.20
C ASP A 65 -30.51 -18.50 -3.98
N LEU A 66 -29.66 -19.33 -3.37
CA LEU A 66 -29.29 -20.60 -4.00
C LEU A 66 -30.48 -21.55 -4.06
N SER A 67 -30.65 -22.20 -5.20
CA SER A 67 -31.55 -23.35 -5.34
C SER A 67 -31.00 -24.56 -4.56
N ASN A 68 -31.87 -25.54 -4.25
CA ASN A 68 -31.43 -26.77 -3.58
C ASN A 68 -30.39 -27.54 -4.41
N GLU A 69 -30.54 -27.53 -5.74
CA GLU A 69 -29.59 -28.16 -6.66
C GLU A 69 -28.22 -27.47 -6.60
N ASP A 70 -28.21 -26.13 -6.58
CA ASP A 70 -26.98 -25.34 -6.51
C ASP A 70 -26.26 -25.56 -5.17
N VAL A 71 -27.00 -25.75 -4.07
CA VAL A 71 -26.44 -26.12 -2.76
C VAL A 71 -25.73 -27.48 -2.81
N GLU A 72 -26.31 -28.48 -3.47
CA GLU A 72 -25.67 -29.78 -3.65
C GLU A 72 -24.43 -29.69 -4.55
N LYS A 73 -24.50 -28.87 -5.61
CA LYS A 73 -23.37 -28.63 -6.51
C LYS A 73 -22.19 -28.00 -5.78
N ILE A 74 -22.39 -26.91 -5.03
CA ILE A 74 -21.29 -26.25 -4.30
C ILE A 74 -20.70 -27.16 -3.21
N LYS A 75 -21.52 -27.99 -2.55
CA LYS A 75 -21.04 -29.01 -1.61
C LYS A 75 -20.17 -30.06 -2.31
N SER A 76 -20.63 -30.59 -3.43
CA SER A 76 -19.87 -31.57 -4.21
C SER A 76 -18.55 -30.97 -4.72
N LEU A 77 -18.57 -29.70 -5.12
CA LEU A 77 -17.40 -28.95 -5.56
C LEU A 77 -16.39 -28.79 -4.42
N ALA A 78 -16.86 -28.52 -3.19
CA ALA A 78 -16.01 -28.41 -2.01
C ALA A 78 -15.37 -29.74 -1.60
N VAL A 79 -16.12 -30.85 -1.64
CA VAL A 79 -15.60 -32.20 -1.35
C VAL A 79 -14.51 -32.60 -2.36
N LYS A 80 -14.69 -32.24 -3.64
CA LYS A 80 -13.69 -32.45 -4.70
C LYS A 80 -12.52 -31.46 -4.67
N ASN A 81 -12.45 -30.59 -3.66
CA ASN A 81 -11.46 -29.51 -3.55
C ASN A 81 -11.41 -28.57 -4.78
N GLY A 82 -12.57 -28.37 -5.40
CA GLY A 82 -12.78 -27.53 -6.57
C GLY A 82 -12.85 -26.04 -6.24
N PHE A 83 -12.94 -25.23 -7.30
CA PHE A 83 -12.98 -23.77 -7.22
C PHE A 83 -14.36 -23.25 -7.57
N TYR A 84 -14.92 -22.44 -6.69
CA TYR A 84 -16.04 -21.57 -6.99
C TYR A 84 -15.53 -20.42 -7.87
N ARG A 85 -16.00 -20.38 -9.12
CA ARG A 85 -15.62 -19.35 -10.08
C ARG A 85 -16.71 -18.31 -10.17
N MET A 86 -16.31 -17.05 -10.26
CA MET A 86 -17.22 -15.93 -10.43
C MET A 86 -16.76 -15.07 -11.59
N LYS A 87 -17.73 -14.61 -12.39
CA LYS A 87 -17.56 -13.66 -13.47
C LYS A 87 -18.33 -12.40 -13.12
N ALA A 88 -17.68 -11.26 -13.24
CA ALA A 88 -18.28 -9.96 -12.99
C ALA A 88 -18.30 -9.16 -14.29
N ILE A 89 -19.46 -8.65 -14.69
CA ILE A 89 -19.64 -7.81 -15.86
C ILE A 89 -19.92 -6.39 -15.37
N VAL A 90 -18.96 -5.50 -15.54
CA VAL A 90 -19.07 -4.09 -15.18
C VAL A 90 -19.58 -3.30 -16.36
N GLU A 91 -20.71 -2.64 -16.19
CA GLU A 91 -21.31 -1.71 -17.14
C GLU A 91 -21.10 -0.28 -16.68
N TYR A 92 -20.55 0.53 -17.58
CA TYR A 92 -20.24 1.94 -17.36
C TYR A 92 -21.31 2.85 -17.99
N PRO A 93 -21.39 4.13 -17.59
CA PRO A 93 -22.41 5.06 -18.11
C PRO A 93 -22.34 5.30 -19.62
N ASN A 94 -21.18 5.06 -20.23
CA ASN A 94 -20.96 5.14 -21.68
C ASN A 94 -21.42 3.89 -22.45
N GLY A 95 -22.01 2.91 -21.76
CA GLY A 95 -22.45 1.63 -22.34
C GLY A 95 -21.32 0.63 -22.59
N VAL A 96 -20.07 0.97 -22.26
CA VAL A 96 -18.96 0.02 -22.35
C VAL A 96 -19.13 -1.03 -21.26
N LYS A 97 -18.86 -2.30 -21.61
CA LYS A 97 -18.85 -3.41 -20.66
C LYS A 97 -17.46 -4.00 -20.54
N ARG A 98 -17.04 -4.31 -19.31
CA ARG A 98 -15.78 -5.03 -19.03
C ARG A 98 -16.06 -6.25 -18.17
N THR A 99 -15.41 -7.36 -18.49
CA THR A 99 -15.59 -8.64 -17.82
C THR A 99 -14.37 -8.98 -16.99
N PHE A 100 -14.59 -9.36 -15.73
CA PHE A 100 -13.57 -9.83 -14.81
C PHE A 100 -13.93 -11.25 -14.35
N SER A 101 -12.93 -12.02 -13.93
CA SER A 101 -13.16 -13.37 -13.40
C SER A 101 -12.25 -13.62 -12.22
N THR A 102 -12.79 -14.24 -11.18
CA THR A 102 -12.10 -14.61 -9.96
C THR A 102 -12.49 -16.02 -9.56
N ALA A 103 -11.63 -16.69 -8.79
CA ALA A 103 -11.86 -18.07 -8.38
C ALA A 103 -11.36 -18.27 -6.95
N ASN A 104 -12.25 -18.77 -6.09
CA ASN A 104 -11.94 -19.12 -4.71
C ASN A 104 -12.20 -20.59 -4.48
N LYS A 105 -11.59 -21.19 -3.46
CA LYS A 105 -11.94 -22.56 -3.07
C LYS A 105 -13.41 -22.61 -2.67
N ALA A 106 -14.16 -23.56 -3.23
CA ALA A 106 -15.58 -23.74 -2.87
C ALA A 106 -15.75 -24.01 -1.37
N CYS A 107 -14.78 -24.71 -0.80
CA CYS A 107 -14.64 -24.94 0.63
C CYS A 107 -14.67 -23.66 1.47
N SER A 108 -13.97 -22.62 1.02
CA SER A 108 -13.86 -21.34 1.72
C SER A 108 -15.16 -20.53 1.69
N ILE A 109 -15.95 -20.64 0.61
CA ILE A 109 -17.29 -20.03 0.53
C ILE A 109 -18.26 -20.72 1.49
N LEU A 110 -18.20 -22.05 1.58
CA LEU A 110 -19.05 -22.83 2.48
C LEU A 110 -18.67 -22.65 3.96
N SER A 111 -17.38 -22.60 4.27
CA SER A 111 -16.92 -22.39 5.65
C SER A 111 -17.30 -21.01 6.18
N ALA A 112 -17.39 -20.01 5.29
CA ALA A 112 -17.88 -18.67 5.59
C ALA A 112 -19.42 -18.54 5.60
N GLN A 113 -20.18 -19.64 5.41
CA GLN A 113 -21.65 -19.63 5.34
C GLN A 113 -22.20 -18.65 4.30
N LEU A 114 -21.62 -18.60 3.09
CA LEU A 114 -22.02 -17.67 2.02
C LEU A 114 -21.82 -16.18 2.36
N ASN A 115 -21.06 -15.86 3.41
CA ASN A 115 -20.58 -14.50 3.68
C ASN A 115 -19.29 -14.26 2.89
N ASP A 116 -19.33 -13.32 1.97
CA ASP A 116 -18.21 -12.97 1.11
C ASP A 116 -18.04 -11.46 0.97
N GLU A 117 -16.86 -11.08 0.54
CA GLU A 117 -16.40 -9.71 0.46
C GLU A 117 -15.87 -9.48 -0.97
N LEU A 118 -16.50 -8.56 -1.69
CA LEU A 118 -16.21 -8.22 -3.07
C LEU A 118 -15.39 -6.94 -3.12
N TRP A 119 -14.11 -7.07 -3.45
CA TRP A 119 -13.20 -5.96 -3.65
C TRP A 119 -13.23 -5.50 -5.11
N ILE A 120 -13.58 -4.25 -5.33
CA ILE A 120 -13.56 -3.59 -6.64
C ILE A 120 -12.44 -2.57 -6.61
N ALA A 121 -11.37 -2.83 -7.35
CA ALA A 121 -10.24 -1.92 -7.48
C ALA A 121 -10.42 -1.01 -8.70
N ILE A 122 -10.20 0.28 -8.50
CA ILE A 122 -10.43 1.34 -9.48
C ILE A 122 -9.14 2.07 -9.74
N ASP A 123 -8.85 2.35 -11.01
CA ASP A 123 -7.69 3.13 -11.42
C ASP A 123 -7.90 4.65 -11.28
N GLY A 124 -6.84 5.44 -11.46
CA GLY A 124 -6.92 6.90 -11.38
C GLY A 124 -7.78 7.56 -12.47
N SER A 125 -8.28 6.80 -13.44
CA SER A 125 -9.22 7.27 -14.46
C SER A 125 -10.68 6.91 -14.16
N GLY A 126 -10.97 6.28 -13.02
CA GLY A 126 -12.32 5.88 -12.62
C GLY A 126 -12.82 4.60 -13.27
N PHE A 127 -11.94 3.82 -13.90
CA PHE A 127 -12.30 2.51 -14.44
C PHE A 127 -11.90 1.40 -13.48
N VAL A 128 -12.74 0.36 -13.40
CA VAL A 128 -12.40 -0.86 -12.66
C VAL A 128 -11.24 -1.56 -13.37
N ASN A 129 -10.20 -1.90 -12.61
CA ASN A 129 -9.03 -2.62 -13.09
C ASN A 129 -8.95 -4.06 -12.56
N ALA A 130 -9.55 -4.36 -11.41
CA ALA A 130 -9.62 -5.69 -10.84
C ALA A 130 -10.86 -5.88 -9.96
N ILE A 131 -11.36 -7.11 -9.93
CA ILE A 131 -12.42 -7.54 -9.02
C ILE A 131 -11.94 -8.81 -8.34
N THR A 132 -11.92 -8.81 -7.02
CA THR A 132 -11.46 -9.93 -6.20
C THR A 132 -12.56 -10.33 -5.24
N LEU A 133 -12.76 -11.63 -5.08
CA LEU A 133 -13.64 -12.17 -4.06
C LEU A 133 -12.79 -12.68 -2.90
N SER A 134 -13.12 -12.27 -1.68
CA SER A 134 -12.57 -12.82 -0.44
C SER A 134 -13.70 -13.34 0.43
N THR A 135 -13.37 -14.16 1.41
CA THR A 135 -14.29 -14.61 2.45
C THR A 135 -13.61 -14.46 3.79
N SER A 136 -14.40 -14.22 4.83
CA SER A 136 -13.93 -14.07 6.22
C SER A 136 -13.84 -15.42 6.96
N GLY A 137 -13.83 -16.53 6.23
CA GLY A 137 -13.83 -17.88 6.78
C GLY A 137 -12.46 -18.35 7.28
N VAL A 138 -12.47 -19.43 8.06
CA VAL A 138 -11.25 -20.17 8.40
C VAL A 138 -10.66 -20.77 7.12
N ASP A 139 -9.35 -20.69 6.96
CA ASP A 139 -8.61 -21.28 5.86
C ASP A 139 -8.59 -22.82 6.02
N ILE A 140 -9.65 -23.45 5.53
CA ILE A 140 -9.80 -24.90 5.53
C ILE A 140 -9.32 -25.41 4.18
N ASN A 141 -8.18 -26.10 4.19
CA ASN A 141 -7.56 -26.64 2.98
C ASN A 141 -8.34 -27.82 2.37
N GLU A 142 -9.13 -28.53 3.18
CA GLU A 142 -9.86 -29.72 2.73
C GLU A 142 -11.24 -29.85 3.39
N CYS A 143 -12.29 -29.83 2.57
CA CYS A 143 -13.67 -29.91 3.01
C CYS A 143 -14.23 -31.34 3.02
N SER A 144 -13.43 -32.37 2.72
CA SER A 144 -13.88 -33.76 2.59
C SER A 144 -14.41 -34.37 3.90
N LEU A 145 -13.98 -33.84 5.04
CA LEU A 145 -14.32 -34.36 6.38
C LEU A 145 -15.41 -33.54 7.10
N PHE A 146 -15.83 -32.41 6.53
CA PHE A 146 -16.78 -31.50 7.16
C PHE A 146 -18.15 -31.59 6.52
N ASP A 147 -19.17 -31.89 7.32
CA ASP A 147 -20.56 -31.76 6.90
C ASP A 147 -21.01 -30.31 7.09
N PHE A 148 -20.94 -29.52 6.02
CA PHE A 148 -21.42 -28.14 6.03
C PHE A 148 -22.94 -28.13 5.95
N SER A 149 -23.60 -27.94 7.10
CA SER A 149 -24.98 -27.47 7.13
C SER A 149 -24.99 -25.97 6.89
N LEU A 150 -25.56 -25.54 5.76
CA LEU A 150 -25.78 -24.13 5.51
C LEU A 150 -26.95 -23.65 6.38
N SER A 151 -26.69 -22.65 7.22
CA SER A 151 -27.70 -21.99 8.05
C SER A 151 -28.70 -21.19 7.21
N THR A 152 -28.23 -20.66 6.08
CA THR A 152 -28.99 -19.86 5.12
C THR A 152 -28.63 -20.23 3.69
N ARG A 153 -29.57 -19.99 2.76
CA ARG A 153 -29.34 -20.12 1.30
C ARG A 153 -29.09 -18.77 0.63
N GLN A 154 -29.16 -17.68 1.40
CA GLN A 154 -28.98 -16.34 0.90
C GLN A 154 -27.49 -16.01 0.92
N TYR A 155 -26.99 -15.42 -0.15
CA TYR A 155 -25.66 -14.81 -0.14
C TYR A 155 -25.69 -13.55 0.72
N ASN A 156 -24.59 -13.29 1.42
CA ASN A 156 -24.39 -12.03 2.12
C ASN A 156 -23.05 -11.44 1.64
N THR A 157 -23.12 -10.61 0.61
CA THR A 157 -21.93 -10.01 -0.02
C THR A 157 -21.74 -8.58 0.41
N GLU A 158 -20.61 -8.30 1.08
CA GLU A 158 -20.15 -6.93 1.34
C GLU A 158 -19.31 -6.44 0.15
N VAL A 159 -19.52 -5.20 -0.29
CA VAL A 159 -18.80 -4.63 -1.44
C VAL A 159 -17.88 -3.53 -0.96
N LEU A 160 -16.59 -3.63 -1.27
CA LEU A 160 -15.60 -2.61 -0.96
C LEU A 160 -14.94 -2.07 -2.21
N ILE A 161 -14.88 -0.75 -2.27
CA ILE A 161 -14.30 -0.01 -3.37
C ILE A 161 -12.92 0.48 -2.94
N LYS A 162 -11.88 0.04 -3.66
CA LYS A 162 -10.50 0.44 -3.41
C LYS A 162 -9.99 1.33 -4.54
N HIS A 163 -9.65 2.56 -4.19
CA HIS A 163 -9.03 3.51 -5.11
C HIS A 163 -7.52 3.27 -5.19
N THR A 164 -6.91 3.59 -6.34
CA THR A 164 -5.45 3.64 -6.44
C THR A 164 -4.90 4.76 -5.56
N GLU A 165 -4.12 4.37 -4.55
CA GLU A 165 -3.40 5.33 -3.71
C GLU A 165 -2.11 5.77 -4.40
N LEU A 166 -1.76 7.05 -4.22
CA LEU A 166 -0.48 7.58 -4.69
C LEU A 166 0.65 7.02 -3.83
N ALA A 167 1.79 6.73 -4.48
CA ALA A 167 2.97 6.29 -3.77
C ALA A 167 3.42 7.36 -2.75
N PRO A 168 3.90 6.95 -1.57
CA PRO A 168 4.43 7.89 -0.59
C PRO A 168 5.63 8.64 -1.19
N VAL A 169 5.62 9.96 -1.03
CA VAL A 169 6.74 10.82 -1.46
C VAL A 169 7.94 10.54 -0.55
N ALA A 170 9.14 10.43 -1.14
CA ALA A 170 10.36 10.16 -0.38
C ALA A 170 10.66 11.28 0.63
N ASP A 171 11.07 10.92 1.84
CA ASP A 171 11.48 11.87 2.89
C ASP A 171 12.87 12.44 2.59
N THR A 172 12.92 13.40 1.68
CA THR A 172 14.15 14.14 1.36
C THR A 172 14.51 15.14 2.45
N ALA A 173 13.55 15.58 3.26
CA ALA A 173 13.80 16.57 4.32
C ALA A 173 14.71 16.00 5.41
N SER A 174 14.40 14.79 5.90
CA SER A 174 15.25 14.12 6.90
C SER A 174 16.63 13.78 6.34
N PHE A 175 16.70 13.39 5.06
CA PHE A 175 17.99 13.12 4.40
C PHE A 175 18.84 14.39 4.29
N ILE A 176 18.26 15.52 3.86
CA ILE A 176 18.94 16.81 3.76
C ILE A 176 19.45 17.25 5.14
N GLN A 177 18.60 17.20 6.17
CA GLN A 177 19.02 17.55 7.54
C GLN A 177 20.16 16.67 8.05
N LYS A 178 20.14 15.37 7.71
CA LYS A 178 21.22 14.46 8.05
C LYS A 178 22.52 14.87 7.36
N ILE A 179 22.47 15.16 6.05
CA ILE A 179 23.63 15.58 5.27
C ILE A 179 24.15 16.95 5.75
N GLU A 180 23.27 17.90 6.06
CA GLU A 180 23.65 19.21 6.61
C GLU A 180 24.29 19.06 7.98
N ARG A 181 23.76 18.22 8.87
CA ARG A 181 24.37 17.93 10.17
C ARG A 181 25.73 17.27 10.04
N GLU A 182 25.87 16.30 9.13
CA GLU A 182 27.16 15.66 8.84
C GLU A 182 28.16 16.64 8.23
N ARG A 183 27.69 17.52 7.33
CA ARG A 183 28.50 18.59 6.74
C ARG A 183 28.95 19.58 7.80
N GLU A 184 28.05 20.00 8.68
CA GLU A 184 28.35 20.90 9.80
C GLU A 184 29.34 20.26 10.78
N ALA A 185 29.22 18.95 11.05
CA ALA A 185 30.20 18.21 11.86
C ALA A 185 31.57 18.09 11.19
N ARG A 186 31.62 17.94 9.85
CA ARG A 186 32.87 17.93 9.06
C ARG A 186 33.50 19.32 8.96
N GLU A 187 32.71 20.37 8.78
CA GLU A 187 33.18 21.77 8.72
C GLU A 187 33.64 22.27 10.08
N ARG A 188 33.06 21.77 11.18
CA ARG A 188 33.61 21.92 12.55
C ARG A 188 34.86 21.06 12.79
N GLY A 189 35.30 20.29 11.80
CA GLY A 189 36.46 19.41 11.82
C GLY A 189 37.79 20.14 11.74
N GLU A 190 38.10 20.93 12.76
CA GLU A 190 39.46 21.09 13.26
C GLU A 190 39.32 21.37 14.76
N VAL A 191 39.39 20.31 15.57
CA VAL A 191 39.44 20.47 17.03
C VAL A 191 40.73 21.22 17.30
N LYS A 192 40.65 22.56 17.40
CA LYS A 192 41.76 23.42 17.81
C LYS A 192 42.36 22.76 19.04
N ASP A 193 43.61 22.30 18.92
CA ASP A 193 44.26 21.45 19.91
C ASP A 193 44.08 22.03 21.33
N ASN A 194 43.11 21.48 22.07
CA ASN A 194 42.71 21.95 23.40
C ASN A 194 43.64 21.37 24.48
N ARG A 195 44.83 20.88 24.11
CA ARG A 195 45.88 20.53 25.08
C ARG A 195 46.34 21.82 25.75
N GLY A 196 46.24 21.85 27.09
CA GLY A 196 46.65 23.01 27.88
C GLY A 196 48.08 23.45 27.56
N PHE A 197 48.36 24.74 27.65
CA PHE A 197 49.65 25.36 27.26
C PHE A 197 50.88 24.55 27.70
N PHE A 198 50.92 24.08 28.94
CA PHE A 198 52.03 23.28 29.46
C PHE A 198 52.22 21.94 28.72
N ALA A 199 51.15 21.25 28.34
CA ALA A 199 51.24 19.99 27.59
C ALA A 199 51.79 20.19 26.17
N LYS A 200 51.62 21.39 25.60
CA LYS A 200 52.16 21.73 24.28
C LYS A 200 53.62 22.18 24.32
N TYR A 201 54.02 22.85 25.40
CA TYR A 201 55.32 23.53 25.45
C TYR A 201 56.30 22.99 26.51
N TRP A 202 55.97 21.94 27.27
CA TRP A 202 56.85 21.39 28.31
C TRP A 202 58.25 21.04 27.80
N ILE A 203 58.36 20.48 26.58
CA ILE A 203 59.64 20.13 25.95
C ILE A 203 60.53 21.35 25.69
N TYR A 204 59.95 22.54 25.54
CA TYR A 204 60.70 23.80 25.34
C TYR A 204 60.99 24.52 26.67
N ILE A 205 60.08 24.41 27.64
CA ILE A 205 60.24 25.02 28.96
C ILE A 205 61.37 24.31 29.74
N VAL A 206 61.41 22.97 29.71
CA VAL A 206 62.38 22.18 30.49
C VAL A 206 63.86 22.52 30.17
N PRO A 207 64.30 22.56 28.90
CA PRO A 207 65.69 22.90 28.57
C PRO A 207 66.09 24.32 28.99
N VAL A 208 65.19 25.30 28.85
CA VAL A 208 65.46 26.70 29.22
C VAL A 208 65.65 26.84 30.73
N VAL A 209 64.80 26.18 31.52
CA VAL A 209 64.92 26.18 32.98
C VAL A 209 66.19 25.47 33.44
N ILE A 210 66.55 24.34 32.80
CA ILE A 210 67.81 23.64 33.10
C ILE A 210 69.02 24.53 32.81
N LEU A 211 69.05 25.23 31.66
CA LEU A 211 70.12 26.17 31.34
C LEU A 211 70.20 27.31 32.36
N LEU A 212 69.07 27.89 32.76
CA LEU A 212 69.04 28.93 33.80
C LEU A 212 69.56 28.42 35.15
N PHE A 213 69.21 27.21 35.56
CA PHE A 213 69.71 26.61 36.80
C PHE A 213 71.20 26.28 36.73
N VAL A 214 71.70 25.76 35.61
CA VAL A 214 73.13 25.49 35.43
C VAL A 214 73.93 26.79 35.37
N SER A 215 73.42 27.82 34.69
CA SER A 215 74.05 29.16 34.65
C SER A 215 73.95 29.91 35.98
N GLY A 216 72.92 29.66 36.79
CA GLY A 216 72.78 30.19 38.15
C GLY A 216 73.67 29.46 39.16
N ALA A 217 73.84 28.14 39.01
CA ALA A 217 74.72 27.32 39.85
C ALA A 217 76.21 27.43 39.48
N ALA A 218 76.53 27.88 38.26
CA ALA A 218 77.89 28.10 37.78
C ALA A 218 78.49 29.46 38.19
N ASN A 219 77.84 30.24 39.07
CA ASN A 219 78.47 31.35 39.80
C ASN A 219 78.71 30.97 41.28
N PRO A 220 79.73 30.15 41.61
CA PRO A 220 80.20 29.99 42.97
C PRO A 220 81.21 31.10 43.27
N ASP A 221 80.78 32.36 43.37
CA ASP A 221 81.61 33.45 43.94
C ASP A 221 80.72 34.61 44.37
N GLN A 222 80.05 34.45 45.52
CA GLN A 222 79.77 35.52 46.48
C GLN A 222 79.19 34.92 47.77
N GLN A 223 80.00 34.07 48.43
CA GLN A 223 79.89 33.87 49.88
C GLN A 223 80.87 34.83 50.55
N LYS A 224 80.33 35.78 51.32
CA LYS A 224 81.02 36.41 52.43
C LYS A 224 80.20 36.14 53.69
#